data_AF-A0A5N5MHM1-F1
#
_entry.id   AF-A0A5N5MHM1-F1
#
_cell.length_a   1.000
_cell.length_b   1.000
_cell.length_c   1.000
_cell.angle_alpha   90.00
_cell.angle_beta   90.00
_cell.angle_gamma   90.00
#
_symmetry.space_group_name_H-M   'P 1'
#
loop_
_entity.id
_entity.type
_entity.pdbx_description
1 polymer ?
#
loop_
_entity_poly.entity_id
_entity_poly.type
_entity_poly.pdbx_seq_one_letter_code
_entity_poly.pdbx_strand_id
1 'polypeptide(L)'
;MSGIWGWFGGGGSQRTNNAPKNAILGLRAQLDMLQKREAHLMNQINEQDAIARKNVSTNKNAAKTALKRKKANEHALEQTLGQISTLEQQINAIESANINRETLKAMEKASDAMKQIHGKLTVEKVDETMEKLREQNALSDEIVEAMNSVAVGNQPDEEELLEELEQMQQEQLDEQMTKTGTVPVSDAVHKLPAAANGPLKGKAVEEDDEEEELRKLQAEMAM
;
A
#
# COMPACT_ATOMS: atom_id res chain seq x y z
N MET A 1 -55.61 -6.74 -37.14
CA MET A 1 -54.31 -7.31 -37.57
C MET A 1 -53.24 -6.54 -36.81
N SER A 2 -53.10 -6.71 -35.49
CA SER A 2 -52.56 -7.87 -34.76
C SER A 2 -51.10 -8.14 -35.15
N GLY A 3 -50.21 -7.83 -34.21
CA GLY A 3 -48.77 -7.70 -34.41
C GLY A 3 -47.97 -9.00 -34.48
N ILE A 4 -46.72 -8.82 -34.92
CA ILE A 4 -45.62 -9.78 -34.88
C ILE A 4 -44.45 -8.96 -34.29
N TRP A 5 -44.24 -9.02 -32.97
CA TRP A 5 -43.22 -9.89 -32.33
C TRP A 5 -41.86 -9.75 -33.04
N GLY A 6 -40.87 -9.01 -32.53
CA GLY A 6 -40.35 -9.12 -31.17
C GLY A 6 -39.53 -10.41 -31.01
N TRP A 7 -38.42 -10.60 -31.75
CA TRP A 7 -37.54 -11.76 -31.52
C TRP A 7 -36.03 -11.61 -31.84
N PHE A 8 -35.46 -10.41 -31.83
CA PHE A 8 -33.99 -10.28 -31.83
C PHE A 8 -33.51 -9.48 -30.61
N GLY A 9 -33.86 -10.00 -29.43
CA GLY A 9 -33.28 -9.62 -28.15
C GLY A 9 -32.34 -10.71 -27.63
N GLY A 10 -31.15 -10.31 -27.17
CA GLY A 10 -30.45 -11.03 -26.09
C GLY A 10 -29.37 -12.05 -26.46
N GLY A 11 -28.38 -11.68 -27.30
CA GLY A 11 -27.20 -12.54 -27.51
C GLY A 11 -25.83 -11.84 -27.55
N GLY A 12 -25.80 -10.51 -27.72
CA GLY A 12 -24.55 -9.77 -27.96
C GLY A 12 -23.70 -9.48 -26.71
N SER A 13 -24.33 -9.34 -25.54
CA SER A 13 -23.66 -8.87 -24.32
C SER A 13 -22.72 -9.90 -23.68
N GLN A 14 -22.95 -11.20 -23.90
CA GLN A 14 -22.13 -12.26 -23.31
C GLN A 14 -20.89 -12.63 -24.14
N ARG A 15 -20.89 -12.30 -25.45
CA ARG A 15 -19.72 -12.53 -26.33
C ARG A 15 -18.62 -11.49 -26.12
N THR A 16 -18.96 -10.25 -25.78
CA THR A 16 -17.99 -9.16 -25.61
C THR A 16 -17.20 -9.27 -24.30
N ASN A 17 -17.84 -9.73 -23.22
CA ASN A 17 -17.17 -9.92 -21.93
C ASN A 17 -16.14 -11.06 -21.91
N ASN A 18 -16.20 -12.00 -22.85
CA ASN A 18 -15.24 -13.10 -22.99
C ASN A 18 -14.20 -12.88 -24.11
N ALA A 19 -14.32 -11.79 -24.90
CA ALA A 19 -13.46 -11.57 -26.06
C ALA A 19 -11.95 -11.49 -25.73
N PRO A 20 -11.50 -10.79 -24.67
CA PRO A 20 -10.07 -10.74 -24.33
C PRO A 20 -9.53 -12.10 -23.87
N LYS A 21 -10.31 -12.81 -23.04
CA LYS A 21 -9.92 -14.15 -22.54
C LYS A 21 -9.83 -15.16 -23.68
N ASN A 22 -10.81 -15.15 -24.60
CA ASN A 22 -10.81 -16.03 -25.76
C ASN A 22 -9.65 -15.71 -26.72
N ALA A 23 -9.32 -14.43 -26.91
CA ALA A 23 -8.16 -14.03 -27.70
C ALA A 23 -6.84 -14.52 -27.08
N ILE A 24 -6.65 -14.34 -25.76
CA ILE A 24 -5.46 -14.84 -25.05
C ILE A 24 -5.37 -16.37 -25.17
N LEU A 25 -6.47 -17.10 -24.99
CA LEU A 25 -6.47 -18.56 -25.14
C LEU A 25 -6.08 -19.00 -26.56
N GLY A 26 -6.60 -18.32 -27.59
CA GLY A 26 -6.23 -18.58 -28.98
C GLY A 26 -4.75 -18.30 -29.26
N LEU A 27 -4.23 -17.18 -28.77
CA LEU A 27 -2.82 -16.82 -28.90
C LEU A 27 -1.90 -17.82 -28.19
N ARG A 28 -2.28 -18.27 -26.98
CA ARG A 28 -1.53 -19.29 -26.24
C ARG A 28 -1.55 -20.66 -26.92
N ALA A 29 -2.67 -21.04 -27.54
CA ALA A 29 -2.73 -22.26 -28.34
C ALA A 29 -1.81 -22.18 -29.58
N GLN A 30 -1.77 -21.03 -30.24
CA GLN A 30 -0.85 -20.80 -31.35
C GLN A 30 0.62 -20.81 -30.91
N LEU A 31 0.91 -20.23 -29.74
CA LEU A 31 2.24 -20.23 -29.12
C LEU A 31 2.73 -21.68 -28.87
N ASP A 32 1.89 -22.53 -28.28
CA ASP A 32 2.21 -23.95 -28.05
C ASP A 32 2.51 -24.69 -29.37
N MET A 33 1.75 -24.40 -30.43
CA MET A 33 2.02 -24.97 -31.76
C MET A 33 3.37 -24.51 -32.34
N LEU A 34 3.75 -23.24 -32.13
CA LEU A 34 5.04 -22.73 -32.58
C LEU A 34 6.21 -23.28 -31.75
N GLN A 35 6.04 -23.47 -30.45
CA GLN A 35 7.06 -24.12 -29.59
C GLN A 35 7.28 -25.58 -29.99
N LYS A 36 6.21 -26.31 -30.33
CA LYS A 36 6.33 -27.67 -30.89
C LYS A 36 7.07 -27.66 -32.24
N ARG A 37 6.79 -26.67 -33.09
CA ARG A 37 7.50 -26.49 -34.36
C ARG A 37 8.98 -26.16 -34.15
N GLU A 38 9.30 -25.31 -33.18
CA GLU A 38 10.66 -24.97 -32.77
C GLU A 38 11.44 -26.22 -32.39
N ALA A 39 10.90 -27.03 -31.47
CA ALA A 39 11.51 -28.30 -31.05
C ALA A 39 11.71 -29.27 -32.23
N HIS A 40 10.72 -29.35 -33.13
CA HIS A 40 10.85 -30.16 -34.33
C HIS A 40 11.98 -29.69 -35.26
N LEU A 41 12.08 -28.38 -35.50
CA LEU A 41 13.14 -27.80 -36.32
C LEU A 41 14.52 -28.01 -35.70
N MET A 42 14.66 -27.85 -34.37
CA MET A 42 15.91 -28.16 -33.66
C MET A 42 16.32 -29.62 -33.83
N ASN A 43 15.38 -30.56 -33.72
CA ASN A 43 15.66 -31.98 -33.97
C ASN A 43 16.13 -32.23 -35.40
N GLN A 44 15.49 -31.62 -36.40
CA GLN A 44 15.91 -31.75 -37.80
C GLN A 44 17.29 -31.13 -38.04
N ILE A 45 17.61 -29.99 -37.41
CA ILE A 45 18.95 -29.36 -37.49
C ILE A 45 20.01 -30.32 -36.97
N ASN A 46 19.78 -30.93 -35.80
CA ASN A 46 20.70 -31.89 -35.19
C ASN A 46 20.88 -33.14 -36.06
N GLU A 47 19.79 -33.65 -36.65
CA GLU A 47 19.84 -34.78 -37.57
C GLU A 47 20.68 -34.46 -38.82
N GLN A 48 20.46 -33.31 -39.44
CA GLN A 48 21.23 -32.91 -40.63
C GLN A 48 22.70 -32.65 -40.28
N ASP A 49 23.00 -32.12 -39.10
CA ASP A 49 24.39 -31.96 -38.61
C ASP A 49 25.08 -33.33 -38.46
N ALA A 50 24.40 -34.30 -37.85
CA ALA A 50 24.91 -35.66 -37.70
C ALA A 50 25.18 -36.32 -39.06
N ILE A 51 24.25 -36.19 -40.01
CA ILE A 51 24.42 -36.69 -41.39
C ILE A 51 25.62 -36.02 -42.07
N ALA A 52 25.76 -34.69 -41.93
CA ALA A 52 26.88 -33.96 -42.50
C ALA A 52 28.23 -34.45 -41.94
N ARG A 53 28.34 -34.60 -40.61
CA ARG A 53 29.54 -35.11 -39.94
C ARG A 53 29.88 -36.53 -40.37
N LYS A 54 28.89 -37.42 -40.49
CA LYS A 54 29.09 -38.81 -40.92
C LYS A 54 29.64 -38.92 -42.35
N ASN A 55 29.26 -38.00 -43.23
CA ASN A 55 29.60 -38.06 -44.66
C ASN A 55 30.76 -37.13 -45.07
N VAL A 56 31.34 -36.36 -44.15
CA VAL A 56 32.32 -35.30 -44.49
C VAL A 56 33.59 -35.85 -45.16
N SER A 57 34.04 -37.04 -44.75
CA SER A 57 35.25 -37.69 -45.27
C SER A 57 34.98 -38.71 -46.38
N THR A 58 33.76 -39.25 -46.46
CA THR A 58 33.41 -40.36 -47.36
C THR A 58 32.57 -39.93 -48.55
N ASN A 59 31.68 -38.95 -48.38
CA ASN A 59 30.78 -38.48 -49.43
C ASN A 59 30.49 -36.98 -49.29
N LYS A 60 31.38 -36.18 -49.88
CA LYS A 60 31.33 -34.71 -49.86
C LYS A 60 30.01 -34.12 -50.40
N ASN A 61 29.40 -34.76 -51.40
CA ASN A 61 28.13 -34.30 -51.98
C ASN A 61 26.95 -34.53 -51.03
N ALA A 62 26.91 -35.67 -50.34
CA ALA A 62 25.92 -35.95 -49.30
C ALA A 62 26.07 -34.98 -48.12
N ALA A 63 27.30 -34.74 -47.65
CA ALA A 63 27.58 -33.77 -46.59
C ALA A 63 27.14 -32.35 -46.97
N LYS A 64 27.45 -31.90 -48.19
CA LYS A 64 27.03 -30.57 -48.69
C LYS A 64 25.50 -30.43 -48.75
N THR A 65 24.79 -31.48 -49.17
CA THR A 65 23.32 -31.47 -49.20
C THR A 65 22.72 -31.41 -47.80
N ALA A 66 23.27 -32.17 -46.85
CA ALA A 66 22.85 -32.13 -45.45
C ALA A 66 23.06 -30.74 -44.83
N LEU A 67 24.21 -30.10 -45.07
CA LEU A 67 24.49 -28.74 -44.61
C LEU A 67 23.52 -27.70 -45.22
N LYS A 68 23.13 -27.85 -46.49
CA LYS A 68 22.12 -26.97 -47.10
C LYS A 68 20.76 -27.10 -46.40
N ARG A 69 20.33 -28.33 -46.10
CA ARG A 69 19.08 -28.59 -45.37
C ARG A 69 19.13 -28.07 -43.94
N LYS A 70 20.26 -28.28 -43.24
CA LYS A 70 20.53 -27.70 -41.92
C LYS A 70 20.32 -26.19 -41.94
N LYS A 71 20.94 -25.48 -42.88
CA LYS A 71 20.82 -24.02 -42.99
C LYS A 71 19.40 -23.54 -43.32
N ALA A 72 18.65 -24.28 -44.14
CA ALA A 72 17.25 -23.98 -44.39
C ALA A 72 16.38 -24.12 -43.13
N ASN A 73 16.64 -25.17 -42.32
CA ASN A 73 15.94 -25.37 -41.05
C ASN A 73 16.33 -24.33 -40.01
N GLU A 74 17.59 -23.90 -39.95
CA GLU A 74 18.05 -22.78 -39.10
C GLU A 74 17.31 -21.48 -39.43
N HIS A 75 17.17 -21.15 -40.72
CA HIS A 75 16.40 -19.99 -41.14
C HIS A 75 14.91 -20.12 -40.77
N ALA A 76 14.32 -21.30 -40.96
CA ALA A 76 12.93 -21.54 -40.53
C ALA A 76 12.76 -21.47 -39.01
N LEU A 77 13.78 -21.86 -38.24
CA LEU A 77 13.80 -21.75 -36.79
C LEU A 77 13.84 -20.29 -36.36
N GLU A 78 14.72 -19.48 -36.97
CA GLU A 78 14.81 -18.04 -36.71
C GLU A 78 13.46 -17.33 -36.97
N GLN A 79 12.81 -17.65 -38.09
CA GLN A 79 11.46 -17.13 -38.37
C GLN A 79 10.43 -17.57 -37.33
N THR A 80 10.49 -18.82 -36.88
CA THR A 80 9.59 -19.36 -35.85
C THR A 80 9.79 -18.64 -34.51
N LEU A 81 11.05 -18.39 -34.11
CA LEU A 81 11.38 -17.62 -32.91
C LEU A 81 10.88 -16.17 -32.99
N GLY A 82 10.98 -15.54 -34.16
CA GLY A 82 10.41 -14.21 -34.39
C GLY A 82 8.88 -14.19 -34.24
N GLN A 83 8.19 -15.23 -34.71
CA GLN A 83 6.75 -15.37 -34.53
C GLN A 83 6.35 -15.59 -33.07
N ILE A 84 7.11 -16.41 -32.34
CA ILE A 84 6.94 -16.64 -30.89
C ILE A 84 7.04 -15.31 -30.14
N SER A 85 8.14 -14.56 -30.33
CA SER A 85 8.35 -13.27 -29.69
C SER A 85 7.23 -12.27 -29.97
N THR A 86 6.75 -12.22 -31.22
CA THR A 86 5.63 -11.36 -31.62
C THR A 86 4.34 -11.73 -30.88
N LEU A 87 4.02 -13.02 -30.76
CA LEU A 87 2.82 -13.46 -30.05
C LEU A 87 2.91 -13.22 -28.54
N GLU A 88 4.06 -13.42 -27.93
CA GLU A 88 4.28 -13.12 -26.51
C GLU A 88 4.07 -11.63 -26.22
N GLN A 89 4.61 -10.75 -27.07
CA GLN A 89 4.38 -9.31 -26.98
C GLN A 89 2.89 -8.96 -27.09
N GLN A 90 2.16 -9.61 -28.01
CA GLN A 90 0.71 -9.40 -28.17
C GLN A 90 -0.09 -9.87 -26.95
N ILE A 91 0.25 -11.04 -26.37
CA ILE A 91 -0.38 -11.54 -25.15
C ILE A 91 -0.17 -10.52 -24.01
N ASN A 92 1.06 -10.08 -23.79
CA ASN A 92 1.39 -9.08 -22.76
C ASN A 92 0.66 -7.75 -22.97
N ALA A 93 0.53 -7.30 -24.22
CA ALA A 93 -0.20 -6.08 -24.56
C ALA A 93 -1.70 -6.21 -24.23
N ILE A 94 -2.33 -7.35 -24.55
CA ILE A 94 -3.76 -7.59 -24.23
C ILE A 94 -3.96 -7.69 -22.71
N GLU A 95 -3.08 -8.38 -22.00
CA GLU A 95 -3.13 -8.50 -20.54
C GLU A 95 -3.01 -7.11 -19.88
N SER A 96 -2.04 -6.31 -20.32
CA SER A 96 -1.86 -4.92 -19.87
C SER A 96 -3.08 -4.05 -20.18
N ALA A 97 -3.64 -4.16 -21.39
CA ALA A 97 -4.85 -3.43 -21.77
C ALA A 97 -6.06 -3.81 -20.90
N ASN A 98 -6.18 -5.09 -20.52
CA ASN A 98 -7.25 -5.52 -19.63
C ASN A 98 -7.07 -4.98 -18.20
N ILE A 99 -5.84 -4.93 -17.69
CA ILE A 99 -5.54 -4.28 -16.40
C ILE A 99 -5.89 -2.79 -16.46
N ASN A 100 -5.42 -2.07 -17.47
CA ASN A 100 -5.70 -0.65 -17.65
C ASN A 100 -7.22 -0.38 -17.72
N ARG A 101 -7.98 -1.24 -18.40
CA ARG A 101 -9.44 -1.16 -18.44
C ARG A 101 -10.07 -1.29 -17.05
N GLU A 102 -9.62 -2.25 -16.23
CA GLU A 102 -10.17 -2.42 -14.88
C GLU A 102 -9.76 -1.26 -13.95
N THR A 103 -8.55 -0.72 -14.08
CA THR A 103 -8.13 0.51 -13.40
C THR A 103 -9.03 1.68 -13.75
N LEU A 104 -9.31 1.89 -15.05
CA LEU A 104 -10.21 2.96 -15.49
C LEU A 104 -11.63 2.80 -14.91
N LYS A 105 -12.18 1.59 -14.91
CA LYS A 105 -13.48 1.33 -14.27
C LYS A 105 -13.48 1.63 -12.77
N ALA A 106 -12.38 1.34 -12.07
CA ALA A 106 -12.25 1.67 -10.65
C ALA A 106 -12.22 3.20 -10.45
N MET A 107 -11.50 3.92 -11.31
CA MET A 107 -11.46 5.38 -11.30
C MET A 107 -12.82 6.00 -11.61
N GLU A 108 -13.59 5.46 -12.56
CA GLU A 108 -14.96 5.89 -12.85
C GLU A 108 -15.86 5.76 -11.62
N LYS A 109 -15.83 4.60 -10.95
CA LYS A 109 -16.58 4.38 -9.70
C LYS A 109 -16.16 5.35 -8.59
N ALA A 110 -14.86 5.61 -8.45
CA ALA A 110 -14.35 6.59 -7.49
C ALA A 110 -14.85 8.00 -7.83
N SER A 111 -14.82 8.39 -9.12
CA SER A 111 -15.35 9.68 -9.58
C SER A 111 -16.83 9.82 -9.26
N ASP A 112 -17.64 8.79 -9.50
CA ASP A 112 -19.07 8.81 -9.21
C ASP A 112 -19.35 8.87 -7.70
N ALA A 113 -18.58 8.16 -6.87
CA ALA A 113 -18.66 8.28 -5.42
C ALA A 113 -18.32 9.71 -4.95
N MET A 114 -17.26 10.30 -5.50
CA MET A 114 -16.88 11.70 -5.21
C MET A 114 -17.98 12.69 -5.64
N LYS A 115 -18.63 12.47 -6.79
CA LYS A 115 -19.80 13.27 -7.21
C LYS A 115 -20.98 13.11 -6.27
N GLN A 116 -21.20 11.94 -5.66
CA GLN A 116 -22.27 11.77 -4.68
C GLN A 116 -21.96 12.45 -3.34
N ILE A 117 -20.70 12.41 -2.89
CA ILE A 117 -20.25 13.06 -1.66
C ILE A 117 -20.33 14.59 -1.83
N HIS A 118 -19.74 15.14 -2.90
CA HIS A 118 -19.69 16.59 -3.12
C HIS A 118 -20.93 17.16 -3.81
N GLY A 119 -21.65 16.38 -4.61
CA GLY A 119 -22.87 16.84 -5.29
C GLY A 119 -24.03 17.14 -4.34
N LYS A 120 -23.95 16.70 -3.08
CA LYS A 120 -24.86 17.11 -2.00
C LYS A 120 -24.35 18.32 -1.20
N LEU A 121 -23.07 18.67 -1.32
CA LEU A 121 -22.41 19.82 -0.72
C LEU A 121 -22.36 20.97 -1.75
N THR A 122 -23.52 21.43 -2.21
CA THR A 122 -23.57 22.66 -3.02
C THR A 122 -23.40 23.87 -2.11
N VAL A 123 -22.85 24.98 -2.63
CA VAL A 123 -22.69 26.23 -1.87
C VAL A 123 -24.03 26.68 -1.30
N GLU A 124 -25.12 26.55 -2.05
CA GLU A 124 -26.46 26.92 -1.54
C GLU A 124 -26.88 26.09 -0.33
N LYS A 125 -26.55 24.79 -0.29
CA LYS A 125 -26.85 23.94 0.88
C LYS A 125 -25.99 24.30 2.07
N VAL A 126 -24.73 24.66 1.86
CA VAL A 126 -23.86 25.12 2.94
C VAL A 126 -24.41 26.42 3.53
N ASP A 127 -24.81 27.37 2.69
CA ASP A 127 -25.42 28.63 3.12
C ASP A 127 -26.74 28.39 3.88
N GLU A 128 -27.64 27.54 3.37
CA GLU A 128 -28.88 27.16 4.05
C GLU A 128 -28.64 26.50 5.41
N THR A 129 -27.60 25.66 5.52
CA THR A 129 -27.25 24.99 6.78
C THR A 129 -26.68 25.98 7.80
N MET A 130 -25.87 26.95 7.34
CA MET A 130 -25.31 28.02 8.17
C MET A 130 -26.39 28.98 8.66
N GLU A 131 -27.41 29.26 7.84
CA GLU A 131 -28.55 30.09 8.22
C GLU A 131 -29.41 29.40 9.29
N LYS A 132 -29.72 28.10 9.12
CA LYS A 132 -30.39 27.28 10.15
C LYS A 132 -29.62 27.21 11.47
N LEU A 133 -28.28 27.15 11.40
CA LEU A 133 -27.41 27.17 12.57
C LEU A 133 -27.44 28.52 13.31
N ARG A 134 -27.54 29.63 12.57
CA ARG A 134 -27.70 30.96 13.16
C ARG A 134 -29.05 31.12 13.84
N GLU A 135 -30.13 30.64 13.21
CA GLU A 135 -31.47 30.63 13.84
C GLU A 135 -31.49 29.78 15.11
N GLN A 136 -30.88 28.59 15.12
CA GLN A 136 -30.79 27.73 16.30
C GLN A 136 -30.00 28.36 17.45
N ASN A 137 -28.89 29.06 17.14
CA ASN A 137 -28.14 29.79 18.15
C ASN A 137 -28.94 30.96 18.71
N ALA A 138 -29.60 31.74 17.84
CA ALA A 138 -30.47 32.84 18.28
C ALA A 138 -31.60 32.36 19.19
N LEU A 139 -32.21 31.21 18.88
CA LEU A 139 -33.21 30.57 19.73
C LEU A 139 -32.62 30.13 21.08
N SER A 140 -31.39 29.60 21.07
CA SER A 140 -30.71 29.18 22.30
C SER A 140 -30.38 30.38 23.19
N ASP A 141 -29.95 31.49 22.59
CA ASP A 141 -29.70 32.75 23.29
C ASP A 141 -31.00 33.33 23.88
N GLU A 142 -32.11 33.33 23.12
CA GLU A 142 -33.44 33.71 23.62
C GLU A 142 -33.92 32.82 24.77
N ILE A 143 -33.65 31.51 24.73
CA ILE A 143 -33.98 30.59 25.83
C ILE A 143 -33.17 30.94 27.07
N VAL A 144 -31.86 31.20 26.93
CA VAL A 144 -31.01 31.60 28.06
C VAL A 144 -31.48 32.93 28.65
N GLU A 145 -31.85 33.90 27.81
CA GLU A 145 -32.39 35.19 28.26
C GLU A 145 -33.78 35.06 28.92
N ALA A 146 -34.66 34.20 28.39
CA ALA A 146 -35.94 33.85 29.00
C ALA A 146 -35.77 33.11 30.33
N MET A 147 -34.79 32.21 30.44
CA MET A 147 -34.47 31.52 31.69
C MET A 147 -33.91 32.49 32.74
N ASN A 148 -33.03 33.40 32.32
CA ASN A 148 -32.45 34.41 33.21
C ASN A 148 -33.47 35.48 33.64
N SER A 149 -34.45 35.81 32.79
CA SER A 149 -35.54 36.73 33.14
C SER A 149 -36.58 36.11 34.08
N VAL A 150 -36.74 34.79 34.08
CA VAL A 150 -37.59 34.06 35.05
C VAL A 150 -36.82 33.77 36.35
N ALA A 151 -35.49 33.70 36.32
CA ALA A 151 -34.63 33.47 37.48
C ALA A 151 -34.26 34.74 38.27
N VAL A 152 -35.10 35.79 38.25
CA VAL A 152 -35.04 36.85 39.29
C VAL A 152 -35.76 36.33 40.55
N GLY A 153 -35.18 35.30 41.16
CA GLY A 153 -35.70 34.69 42.37
C GLY A 153 -34.53 34.18 43.22
N ASN A 154 -34.15 34.99 44.19
CA ASN A 154 -33.10 34.76 45.20
C ASN A 154 -31.79 34.21 44.64
N GLN A 155 -30.93 35.13 44.18
CA GLN A 155 -29.50 34.85 44.36
C GLN A 155 -29.25 34.72 45.87
N PRO A 156 -28.58 33.65 46.34
CA PRO A 156 -28.23 33.52 47.75
C PRO A 156 -27.37 34.72 48.15
N ASP A 157 -27.64 35.28 49.32
CA ASP A 157 -26.91 36.43 49.84
C ASP A 157 -25.42 36.04 50.01
N GLU A 158 -24.52 36.75 49.33
CA GLU A 158 -23.09 36.48 49.42
C GLU A 158 -22.57 36.64 50.86
N GLU A 159 -23.19 37.49 51.68
CA GLU A 159 -22.82 37.64 53.10
C GLU A 159 -23.19 36.40 53.93
N GLU A 160 -24.38 35.81 53.71
CA GLU A 160 -24.81 34.58 54.41
C GLU A 160 -23.90 33.39 54.06
N LEU A 161 -23.52 33.27 52.77
CA LEU A 161 -22.61 32.23 52.30
C LEU A 161 -21.18 32.38 52.85
N LEU A 162 -20.70 33.62 53.02
CA LEU A 162 -19.38 33.89 53.61
C LEU A 162 -19.36 33.53 55.10
N GLU A 163 -20.44 33.82 55.83
CA GLU A 163 -20.55 33.50 57.25
C GLU A 163 -20.60 31.98 57.49
N GLU A 164 -21.35 31.24 56.65
CA GLU A 164 -21.37 29.77 56.68
C GLU A 164 -20.00 29.16 56.33
N LEU A 165 -19.31 29.72 55.33
CA LEU A 165 -17.97 29.27 54.93
C LEU A 165 -16.94 29.47 56.05
N GLU A 166 -16.97 30.61 56.72
CA GLU A 166 -16.07 30.92 57.84
C GLU A 166 -16.29 29.96 59.01
N GLN A 167 -17.56 29.64 59.31
CA GLN A 167 -17.92 28.67 60.34
C GLN A 167 -17.39 27.26 60.02
N MET A 168 -17.54 26.80 58.77
CA MET A 168 -17.00 25.50 58.33
C MET A 168 -15.46 25.43 58.39
N GLN A 169 -14.76 26.53 58.10
CA GLN A 169 -13.29 26.59 58.18
C GLN A 169 -12.80 26.48 59.62
N GLN A 170 -13.48 27.15 60.55
CA GLN A 170 -13.15 27.08 61.97
C GLN A 170 -13.33 25.66 62.53
N GLU A 171 -14.43 24.99 62.17
CA GLU A 171 -14.69 23.60 62.56
C GLU A 171 -13.60 22.63 62.06
N GLN A 172 -13.11 22.82 60.82
CA GLN A 172 -12.02 22.00 60.27
C GLN A 172 -10.69 22.21 60.98
N LEU A 173 -10.36 23.45 61.35
CA LEU A 173 -9.11 23.75 62.06
C LEU A 173 -9.10 23.11 63.45
N ASP A 174 -10.22 23.18 64.17
CA ASP A 174 -10.38 22.56 65.48
C ASP A 174 -10.25 21.01 65.39
N GLU A 175 -10.78 20.41 64.33
CA GLU A 175 -10.64 18.97 64.07
C GLU A 175 -9.19 18.55 63.70
N GLN A 176 -8.44 19.41 62.99
CA GLN A 176 -7.04 19.14 62.66
C GLN A 176 -6.12 19.29 63.87
N MET A 177 -6.37 20.28 64.74
CA MET A 177 -5.58 20.48 65.96
C MET A 177 -5.74 19.32 66.94
N THR A 178 -6.93 18.74 67.05
CA THR A 178 -7.18 17.57 67.92
C THR A 178 -6.56 16.26 67.42
N LYS A 179 -6.20 16.17 66.13
CA LYS A 179 -5.60 14.96 65.51
C LYS A 179 -4.07 14.91 65.52
N THR A 180 -3.36 15.98 65.89
CA THR A 180 -1.87 15.98 65.92
C THR A 180 -1.32 15.52 67.28
N GLY A 181 -1.35 14.21 67.51
CA GLY A 181 -0.70 13.54 68.65
C GLY A 181 0.80 13.28 68.45
N THR A 182 1.59 13.68 69.45
CA THR A 182 3.00 13.34 69.83
C THR A 182 3.92 12.61 68.83
N VAL A 183 5.06 13.24 68.51
CA VAL A 183 6.14 12.72 67.64
C VAL A 183 7.08 11.73 68.37
N PRO A 184 7.47 10.60 67.75
CA PRO A 184 8.69 9.87 68.13
C PRO A 184 9.74 9.85 67.00
N VAL A 185 11.00 10.11 67.36
CA VAL A 185 12.18 10.13 66.46
C VAL A 185 12.98 8.83 66.62
N SER A 186 13.21 8.09 65.53
CA SER A 186 14.30 7.09 65.32
C SER A 186 13.93 6.17 64.13
N ASP A 187 14.79 5.53 63.34
CA ASP A 187 16.22 5.52 63.04
C ASP A 187 16.36 4.35 62.02
N ALA A 188 17.01 4.53 60.87
CA ALA A 188 17.56 3.45 60.01
C ALA A 188 18.01 3.97 58.64
N VAL A 189 19.06 4.79 58.65
CA VAL A 189 20.05 4.81 57.56
C VAL A 189 20.70 3.42 57.48
N HIS A 190 21.16 2.99 56.30
CA HIS A 190 22.00 1.80 56.00
C HIS A 190 21.30 0.58 55.40
N LYS A 191 21.41 0.42 54.07
CA LYS A 191 21.63 -0.86 53.36
C LYS A 191 21.84 -0.64 51.85
N LEU A 192 23.10 -0.53 51.43
CA LEU A 192 23.56 -0.73 50.04
C LEU A 192 24.76 -1.70 50.08
N PRO A 193 24.78 -2.81 49.31
CA PRO A 193 25.95 -3.69 49.23
C PRO A 193 26.90 -3.35 48.06
N ALA A 194 28.17 -3.72 48.24
CA ALA A 194 29.37 -3.27 47.52
C ALA A 194 29.81 -4.17 46.34
N ALA A 195 30.67 -3.59 45.47
CA ALA A 195 31.19 -4.14 44.21
C ALA A 195 32.20 -5.32 44.35
N ALA A 196 32.23 -6.21 43.35
CA ALA A 196 33.13 -7.36 43.27
C ALA A 196 34.30 -7.15 42.28
N ASN A 197 35.52 -7.43 42.75
CA ASN A 197 36.79 -7.41 42.01
C ASN A 197 37.08 -8.78 41.37
N GLY A 198 37.42 -8.83 40.08
CA GLY A 198 37.94 -10.01 39.38
C GLY A 198 38.72 -9.63 38.11
N PRO A 199 39.80 -10.36 37.73
CA PRO A 199 40.74 -9.94 36.68
C PRO A 199 40.19 -10.10 35.25
N LEU A 200 40.42 -9.07 34.42
CA LEU A 200 39.99 -8.97 33.02
C LEU A 200 41.02 -9.60 32.06
N LYS A 201 40.55 -10.42 31.13
CA LYS A 201 41.35 -11.11 30.11
C LYS A 201 41.01 -10.56 28.71
N GLY A 202 41.98 -9.89 28.08
CA GLY A 202 42.14 -9.77 26.62
C GLY A 202 41.28 -8.76 25.84
N LYS A 203 41.93 -7.72 25.29
CA LYS A 203 41.51 -7.01 24.06
C LYS A 203 42.76 -6.34 23.45
N ALA A 204 43.27 -6.88 22.35
CA ALA A 204 44.45 -6.36 21.62
C ALA A 204 44.14 -6.29 20.12
N VAL A 205 42.95 -5.78 19.79
CA VAL A 205 42.46 -5.67 18.40
C VAL A 205 41.78 -4.31 18.15
N GLU A 206 41.86 -3.35 19.08
CA GLU A 206 41.20 -2.03 18.96
C GLU A 206 42.19 -0.86 18.81
N GLU A 207 43.51 -1.06 19.02
CA GLU A 207 44.52 0.01 18.89
C GLU A 207 44.97 0.27 17.44
N ASP A 208 44.87 -0.74 16.55
CA ASP A 208 45.35 -0.65 15.16
C ASP A 208 44.40 0.19 14.26
N ASP A 209 43.10 0.19 14.56
CA ASP A 209 42.09 0.95 13.80
C ASP A 209 42.14 2.46 14.15
N GLU A 210 42.41 2.82 15.42
CA GLU A 210 42.46 4.23 15.86
C GLU A 210 43.68 4.96 15.27
N GLU A 211 44.81 4.27 15.06
CA GLU A 211 46.04 4.87 14.54
C GLU A 211 45.94 5.18 13.03
N GLU A 212 45.19 4.37 12.26
CA GLU A 212 44.88 4.67 10.86
C GLU A 212 43.93 5.86 10.69
N GLU A 213 42.93 5.99 11.56
CA GLU A 213 42.00 7.13 11.54
C GLU A 213 42.72 8.45 11.85
N LEU A 214 43.65 8.45 12.82
CA LEU A 214 44.45 9.62 13.18
C LEU A 214 45.34 10.10 12.03
N ARG A 215 45.92 9.18 11.25
CA ARG A 215 46.70 9.55 10.04
C ARG A 215 45.87 10.19 8.95
N LYS A 216 44.64 9.70 8.72
CA LYS A 216 43.72 10.32 7.75
C LYS A 216 43.36 11.74 8.13
N LEU A 217 43.06 11.97 9.41
CA LEU A 217 42.69 13.29 9.94
C LEU A 217 43.84 14.30 9.85
N GLN A 218 45.08 13.86 10.07
CA GLN A 218 46.27 14.69 9.89
C GLN A 218 46.55 15.05 8.41
N ALA A 219 46.26 14.15 7.48
CA ALA A 219 46.43 14.39 6.05
C ALA A 219 45.39 15.37 5.49
N GLU A 220 44.17 15.36 6.04
CA GLU A 220 43.09 16.29 5.64
C GLU A 220 43.33 17.73 6.13
N MET A 221 44.01 17.91 7.26
CA MET A 221 44.38 19.24 7.77
C MET A 221 45.60 19.87 7.09
N ALA A 222 46.33 19.11 6.25
CA ALA A 222 47.55 19.55 5.57
C ALA A 222 47.33 19.89 4.08
N MET A 223 46.08 19.98 3.62
CA MET A 223 45.68 20.51 2.30
C MET A 223 44.82 21.76 2.43
#